data_AF-A0A496YS14-F1
#
_entry.id   AF-A0A496YS14-F1
#
_cell.length_a   1.000
_cell.length_b   1.000
_cell.length_c   1.000
_cell.angle_alpha   90.00
_cell.angle_beta   90.00
_cell.angle_gamma   90.00
#
_symmetry.space_group_name_H-M   'P 1'
#
loop_
_entity.id
_entity.type
_entity.pdbx_description
1 polymer ?
#
loop_
_entity_poly.entity_id
_entity_poly.type
_entity_poly.pdbx_seq_one_letter_code
_entity_poly.pdbx_strand_id
1 'polypeptide(L)' 'MEQSKEVYKKEYRKVKVKTTDGDIITGKVNIGLKTRVADLFTRTDDPFVVLSDASHEGGPKRVLFVNKDHILWVEPQED' A
#
# COMPACT_ATOMS: atom_id res chain seq x y z
N MET A 1 -30.89 11.30 -11.91
CA MET A 1 -29.48 11.74 -11.85
C MET A 1 -28.66 10.46 -11.77
N GLU A 2 -28.05 10.07 -12.88
CA GLU A 2 -27.29 8.83 -12.97
C GLU A 2 -25.98 9.04 -12.23
N GLN A 3 -25.81 8.38 -11.08
CA GLN A 3 -24.51 8.30 -10.41
C GLN A 3 -23.56 7.61 -11.38
N SER A 4 -22.65 8.39 -11.97
CA SER A 4 -21.53 7.86 -12.75
C SER A 4 -20.78 6.87 -11.87
N LYS A 5 -20.93 5.57 -12.18
CA LYS A 5 -20.12 4.51 -11.59
C LYS A 5 -18.68 4.77 -11.98
N GLU A 6 -17.92 5.40 -11.09
CA GLU A 6 -16.47 5.40 -11.19
C GLU A 6 -16.03 3.94 -11.35
N VAL A 7 -15.47 3.62 -12.51
CA VAL A 7 -15.00 2.28 -12.83
C VAL A 7 -13.89 1.96 -11.83
N TYR A 8 -14.21 1.15 -10.82
CA TYR A 8 -13.26 0.78 -9.77
C TYR A 8 -12.16 -0.10 -10.38
N LYS A 9 -11.09 0.53 -10.87
CA LYS A 9 -9.91 -0.17 -11.36
C LYS A 9 -9.13 -0.67 -10.14
N LYS A 10 -8.83 -1.97 -10.10
CA LYS A 10 -7.88 -2.55 -9.14
C LYS A 10 -6.56 -2.71 -9.87
N GLU A 11 -5.53 -1.99 -9.43
CA GLU A 11 -4.16 -2.18 -9.91
C GLU A 11 -3.27 -2.36 -8.67
N TYR A 12 -2.80 -3.59 -8.48
CA TYR A 12 -1.95 -3.93 -7.34
C TYR A 12 -0.48 -3.80 -7.72
N ARG A 13 0.29 -3.11 -6.87
CA ARG A 13 1.75 -3.03 -6.97
C ARG A 13 2.37 -3.60 -5.73
N LYS A 14 3.38 -4.44 -5.91
CA LYS A 14 4.15 -5.03 -4.81
C LYS A 14 5.09 -3.98 -4.23
N VAL A 15 5.18 -3.95 -2.90
CA VAL A 15 6.01 -2.99 -2.16
C VAL A 15 6.70 -3.69 -0.99
N LYS A 16 7.86 -3.17 -0.61
CA LYS A 16 8.46 -3.38 0.72
C LYS A 16 8.31 -2.09 1.53
N VAL A 17 7.93 -2.24 2.79
CA VAL A 17 7.76 -1.14 3.73
C VAL A 17 8.66 -1.41 4.93
N LYS A 18 9.51 -0.45 5.27
CA LYS A 18 10.27 -0.46 6.52
C LYS A 18 9.55 0.41 7.54
N THR A 19 9.29 -0.15 8.70
CA THR A 19 8.63 0.54 9.81
C THR A 19 9.64 1.04 10.83
N THR A 20 9.23 2.01 11.66
CA THR A 20 10.07 2.66 12.68
C THR A 20 10.55 1.72 13.78
N ASP A 21 9.86 0.60 13.98
CA ASP A 21 10.21 -0.48 14.92
C ASP A 21 11.29 -1.43 14.37
N GLY A 22 11.69 -1.28 13.10
CA GLY A 22 12.71 -2.11 12.47
C GLY A 22 12.16 -3.25 11.60
N ASP A 23 10.84 -3.47 11.56
CA ASP A 23 10.26 -4.52 10.72
C ASP A 23 10.30 -4.17 9.22
N ILE A 24 10.40 -5.20 8.38
CA ILE A 24 10.21 -5.08 6.92
C ILE A 24 8.99 -5.92 6.53
N ILE A 25 7.97 -5.23 6.04
CA ILE A 25 6.73 -5.83 5.57
C ILE A 25 6.77 -5.87 4.05
N THR A 26 6.56 -7.05 3.48
CA THR A 26 6.32 -7.18 2.03
C THR A 26 4.82 -7.33 1.79
N GLY A 27 4.25 -6.61 0.83
CA GLY A 27 2.83 -6.70 0.51
C GLY A 27 2.50 -6.07 -0.82
N LYS A 28 1.21 -5.84 -1.07
CA LYS A 28 0.69 -5.17 -2.27
C LYS A 28 -0.20 -4.00 -1.88
N VAL A 29 -0.04 -2.88 -2.58
CA VAL A 29 -0.96 -1.73 -2.48
C VAL A 29 -1.84 -1.65 -3.71
N ASN A 30 -3.10 -1.27 -3.54
CA ASN A 30 -3.97 -0.92 -4.66
C ASN A 30 -3.77 0.56 -4.99
N ILE A 31 -3.19 0.86 -6.15
CA ILE A 31 -3.04 2.24 -6.63
C ILE A 31 -4.29 2.74 -7.37
N GLY A 32 -5.19 1.84 -7.76
CA GLY A 32 -6.47 2.19 -8.38
C GLY A 32 -6.32 2.99 -9.67
N LEU A 33 -6.89 4.20 -9.70
CA LEU A 33 -6.70 5.17 -10.78
C LEU A 33 -5.40 6.00 -10.65
N LYS A 34 -4.73 5.95 -9.48
CA LYS A 34 -3.44 6.64 -9.30
C LYS A 34 -2.38 5.94 -10.15
N THR A 35 -1.54 6.73 -10.79
CA THR A 35 -0.52 6.21 -11.70
C THR A 35 0.72 5.71 -10.95
N ARG A 36 0.96 6.16 -9.71
CA ARG A 36 2.22 5.91 -9.00
C ARG A 36 1.99 5.51 -7.54
N VAL A 37 2.83 4.59 -7.07
CA VAL A 37 2.92 4.21 -5.65
C VAL A 37 3.21 5.44 -4.79
N ALA A 38 4.13 6.31 -5.21
CA ALA A 38 4.50 7.52 -4.46
C ALA A 38 3.30 8.40 -4.08
N ASP A 39 2.32 8.57 -4.99
CA ASP A 39 1.13 9.39 -4.73
C ASP A 39 0.29 8.83 -3.57
N LEU A 40 0.22 7.51 -3.42
CA LEU A 40 -0.52 6.85 -2.34
C LEU A 40 0.07 7.14 -0.95
N PHE A 41 1.39 7.24 -0.87
CA PHE A 41 2.09 7.41 0.41
C PHE A 41 2.37 8.88 0.77
N THR A 42 2.42 9.78 -0.22
CA THR A 42 2.87 11.17 0.01
C THR A 42 1.80 12.24 -0.24
N ARG A 43 0.71 11.93 -0.95
CA ARG A 43 -0.28 12.93 -1.39
C ARG A 43 -1.70 12.70 -0.88
N THR A 44 -1.95 11.66 -0.09
CA THR A 44 -3.27 11.41 0.49
C THR A 44 -3.26 11.69 1.99
N ASP A 45 -4.31 12.36 2.46
CA ASP A 45 -4.50 12.72 3.87
C ASP A 45 -4.87 11.51 4.74
N ASP A 46 -5.13 10.35 4.13
CA ASP A 46 -5.39 9.11 4.86
C ASP A 46 -4.17 8.72 5.69
N PRO A 47 -4.28 8.61 7.03
CA PRO A 47 -3.14 8.27 7.88
C PRO A 47 -2.69 6.82 7.72
N PHE A 48 -3.52 5.96 7.12
CA PHE A 48 -3.22 4.56 6.92
C PHE A 48 -3.11 4.19 5.44
N VAL A 49 -2.24 3.23 5.15
CA VAL A 49 -2.19 2.52 3.87
C VAL A 49 -2.60 1.07 4.07
N VAL A 50 -3.35 0.52 3.11
CA VAL A 50 -3.78 -0.89 3.16
C VAL A 50 -2.81 -1.73 2.34
N LEU A 51 -2.15 -2.68 3.01
CA LEU A 51 -1.33 -3.71 2.40
C LEU A 51 -2.14 -5.00 2.29
N SER A 52 -2.32 -5.51 1.07
CA SER A 52 -2.86 -6.84 0.78
C SER A 52 -1.73 -7.86 0.66
N ASP A 53 -2.02 -9.14 0.94
CA ASP A 53 -1.02 -10.22 0.93
C ASP A 53 0.24 -9.89 1.76
N ALA A 54 0.09 -9.11 2.83
CA ALA A 54 1.20 -8.62 3.63
C ALA A 54 1.79 -9.73 4.50
N SER A 55 3.12 -9.82 4.55
CA SER A 55 3.84 -10.74 5.43
C SER A 55 5.13 -10.10 5.98
N HIS A 56 5.49 -10.54 7.18
CA HIS A 56 6.80 -10.30 7.79
C HIS A 56 7.62 -11.58 7.59
N GLU A 57 8.82 -11.49 7.01
CA GLU A 57 9.79 -12.60 6.95
C GLU A 57 9.23 -13.98 6.55
N GLY A 58 8.32 -14.03 5.57
CA GLY A 58 7.72 -15.29 5.10
C GLY A 58 6.60 -15.85 5.97
N GLY A 59 6.15 -15.10 6.98
CA GLY A 59 4.98 -15.42 7.78
C GLY A 59 3.66 -15.42 7.00
N PRO A 60 2.54 -15.79 7.64
CA PRO A 60 1.24 -15.91 6.98
C PRO A 60 0.79 -14.59 6.37
N LYS A 61 0.23 -14.67 5.15
CA LYS A 61 -0.32 -13.52 4.43
C LYS A 61 -1.57 -13.00 5.13
N ARG A 62 -1.63 -11.69 5.33
CA ARG A 62 -2.75 -10.99 5.95
C ARG A 62 -2.98 -9.62 5.31
N VAL A 63 -4.11 -9.00 5.61
CA VAL A 63 -4.33 -7.59 5.28
C VAL A 63 -3.84 -6.76 6.46
N LEU A 64 -3.03 -5.74 6.20
CA LEU A 64 -2.54 -4.80 7.22
C LEU A 64 -2.96 -3.38 6.87
N PHE A 65 -3.37 -2.63 7.90
CA PHE A 65 -3.56 -1.20 7.84
C PHE A 65 -2.36 -0.57 8.56
N VAL A 66 -1.44 0.02 7.79
CA VAL A 66 -0.17 0.54 8.32
C VAL A 66 -0.27 2.05 8.44
N ASN A 67 -0.01 2.59 9.64
CA ASN A 67 0.06 4.04 9.85
C ASN A 67 1.30 4.60 9.13
N LYS A 68 1.10 5.59 8.27
CA LYS A 68 2.16 6.23 7.48
C LYS A 68 3.20 6.95 8.34
N ASP A 69 2.82 7.45 9.52
CA ASP A 69 3.74 8.11 10.45
C ASP A 69 4.78 7.14 11.05
N HIS A 70 4.51 5.83 10.95
CA HIS A 70 5.39 4.77 11.40
C HIS A 70 6.15 4.09 10.26
N ILE A 71 6.14 4.69 9.06
CA ILE A 71 6.88 4.21 7.90
C ILE A 71 8.16 5.03 7.74
N LEU A 72 9.31 4.35 7.71
CA LEU A 72 10.60 4.98 7.40
C LEU A 72 10.81 5.13 5.90
N TRP A 73 10.51 4.09 5.13
CA TRP A 73 10.61 4.12 3.67
C TRP A 73 9.73 3.05 3.02
N VAL A 74 9.44 3.27 1.74
CA VAL A 74 8.72 2.35 0.87
C VAL A 74 9.49 2.15 -0.42
N GLU A 75 9.71 0.90 -0.78
CA GLU A 75 10.34 0.49 -2.03
C GLU A 75 9.29 -0.22 -2.91
N PRO A 76 8.90 0.35 -4.07
CA PRO A 76 8.13 -0.39 -5.05
C PRO A 76 9.00 -1.51 -5.63
N GLN A 77 8.44 -2.71 -5.71
CA GLN A 77 9.12 -3.84 -6.35
C GLN A 77 8.76 -3.87 -7.83
N GLU A 78 9.78 -3.95 -8.69
CA GLU A 78 9.59 -4.27 -10.11
C GLU A 78 9.32 -5.78 -10.23
N ASP A 79 8.29 -6.14 -11.02
CA ASP A 79 8.13 -7.49 -11.56
C ASP A 79 8.75 -7.52 -12.96
#